data_AF-M1CAD8-F1
#
_entry.id   AF-M1CAD8-F1
#
_cell.length_a   1.000
_cell.length_b   1.000
_cell.length_c   1.000
_cell.angle_alpha   90.00
_cell.angle_beta   90.00
_cell.angle_gamma   90.00
#
_symmetry.space_group_name_H-M   'P 1'
#
loop_
_entity.id
_entity.type
_entity.pdbx_description
1 polymer ?
#
loop_
_entity_poly.entity_id
_entity_poly.type
_entity_poly.pdbx_seq_one_letter_code
_entity_poly.pdbx_strand_id
1 'polypeptide(L)'
;METVSIRKTVLFVQIWVMLNVSPSVALCRFPAFSKLQLPLQTIGPEASAFDRKGGGPYTGIADGRIVKYQGPRVGFTDFAVTSPNRTKARCDGKNGPELQQICGRPFGLEFYYRTGDL
;
A
#
# COMPACT_ATOMS: atom_id res chain seq x y z
N MET A 1 -51.47 -12.44 -37.33
CA MET A 1 -50.11 -12.40 -37.91
C MET A 1 -49.19 -11.39 -37.22
N GLU A 2 -49.74 -10.36 -36.56
CA GLU A 2 -48.98 -9.26 -35.94
C GLU A 2 -48.28 -9.62 -34.62
N THR A 3 -48.87 -10.48 -33.79
CA THR A 3 -48.31 -10.90 -32.49
C THR A 3 -47.00 -11.68 -32.60
N VAL A 4 -46.81 -12.43 -33.69
CA VAL A 4 -45.56 -13.18 -33.99
C VAL A 4 -44.43 -12.23 -34.41
N SER A 5 -44.77 -11.16 -35.13
CA SER A 5 -43.82 -10.13 -35.57
C SER A 5 -43.26 -9.36 -34.37
N ILE A 6 -44.12 -8.95 -33.45
CA ILE A 6 -43.73 -8.25 -32.22
C ILE A 6 -42.78 -9.10 -31.37
N ARG A 7 -43.09 -10.40 -31.21
CA ARG A 7 -42.25 -11.32 -30.41
C ARG A 7 -40.85 -11.51 -30.99
N LYS A 8 -40.73 -11.56 -32.33
CA LYS A 8 -39.45 -11.62 -33.03
C LYS A 8 -38.68 -10.31 -32.89
N THR A 9 -39.32 -9.16 -33.10
CA THR A 9 -38.69 -7.85 -32.98
C THR A 9 -38.19 -7.59 -31.56
N VAL A 10 -38.98 -7.97 -30.53
CA VAL A 10 -38.56 -7.87 -29.12
C VAL A 10 -37.33 -8.74 -28.84
N LEU A 11 -37.30 -9.98 -29.37
CA LEU A 11 -36.13 -10.85 -29.24
C LEU A 11 -34.88 -10.27 -29.91
N PHE A 12 -35.00 -9.70 -31.11
CA PHE A 12 -33.88 -9.07 -31.81
C PHE A 12 -33.35 -7.84 -31.08
N VAL A 13 -34.23 -7.01 -30.52
CA VAL A 13 -33.85 -5.85 -29.71
C VAL A 13 -33.15 -6.29 -28.43
N GLN A 14 -33.64 -7.35 -27.75
CA GLN A 14 -32.98 -7.90 -26.56
C GLN A 14 -31.58 -8.44 -26.86
N ILE A 15 -31.41 -9.19 -27.95
CA ILE A 15 -30.11 -9.72 -28.37
C ILE A 15 -29.15 -8.58 -28.73
N TRP A 16 -29.64 -7.55 -29.45
CA TRP A 16 -28.83 -6.39 -29.82
C TRP A 16 -28.39 -5.58 -28.59
N VAL A 17 -29.27 -5.38 -27.61
CA VAL A 17 -28.92 -4.73 -26.34
C VAL A 17 -27.83 -5.52 -25.62
N MET A 18 -27.96 -6.85 -25.51
CA MET A 18 -26.95 -7.69 -24.83
C MET A 18 -25.60 -7.72 -25.57
N LEU A 19 -25.60 -7.62 -26.90
CA LEU A 19 -24.38 -7.54 -27.72
C LEU A 19 -23.70 -6.16 -27.71
N ASN A 20 -24.45 -5.09 -27.42
CA ASN A 20 -23.93 -3.71 -27.34
C ASN A 20 -23.71 -3.22 -25.91
N VAL A 21 -24.09 -4.00 -24.89
CA VAL A 21 -23.62 -3.79 -23.53
C VAL A 21 -22.11 -4.01 -23.55
N SER A 22 -21.38 -2.90 -23.49
CA SER A 22 -19.92 -2.92 -23.52
C SER A 22 -19.37 -3.84 -22.42
N PRO A 23 -18.43 -4.75 -22.70
CA PRO A 23 -17.78 -5.59 -21.69
C PRO A 23 -17.06 -4.77 -20.61
N SER A 24 -16.90 -3.46 -20.81
CA SER A 24 -16.39 -2.50 -19.83
C SER A 24 -17.14 -2.51 -18.49
N VAL A 25 -18.45 -2.86 -18.46
CA VAL A 25 -19.22 -2.92 -17.21
C VAL A 25 -18.92 -4.20 -16.41
N ALA A 26 -18.57 -5.29 -17.09
CA ALA A 26 -18.15 -6.55 -16.46
C ALA A 26 -16.66 -6.54 -16.04
N LEU A 27 -15.87 -5.61 -16.57
CA LEU A 27 -14.45 -5.46 -16.26
C LEU A 27 -14.19 -4.47 -15.11
N CYS A 28 -15.10 -4.38 -14.13
CA CYS A 28 -14.74 -3.90 -12.81
C CYS A 28 -13.80 -4.92 -12.15
N ARG A 29 -12.55 -4.98 -12.63
CA ARG A 29 -11.45 -5.55 -11.86
C ARG A 29 -11.34 -4.67 -10.62
N PHE A 30 -11.95 -5.12 -9.52
CA PHE A 30 -11.55 -4.63 -8.21
C PHE A 30 -10.03 -4.77 -8.16
N PRO A 31 -9.29 -3.67 -7.89
CA PRO A 31 -7.84 -3.75 -7.82
C PRO A 31 -7.48 -4.85 -6.83
N ALA A 32 -6.67 -5.81 -7.28
CA ALA A 32 -6.25 -6.91 -6.43
C ALA A 32 -5.59 -6.32 -5.18
N PHE A 33 -6.16 -6.63 -4.01
CA PHE A 33 -5.61 -6.16 -2.75
C PHE A 33 -4.17 -6.70 -2.61
N SER A 34 -3.22 -5.79 -2.49
CA SER A 34 -1.80 -6.10 -2.41
C SER A 34 -1.26 -5.71 -1.05
N LYS A 35 -0.54 -6.62 -0.40
CA LYS A 35 0.12 -6.36 0.89
C LYS A 35 1.60 -6.07 0.67
N LEU A 36 2.10 -5.02 1.31
CA LEU A 36 3.54 -4.76 1.40
C LEU A 36 4.06 -5.37 2.70
N GLN A 37 4.92 -6.38 2.61
CA GLN A 37 5.46 -7.05 3.79
C GLN A 37 6.62 -6.26 4.37
N LEU A 38 6.48 -5.86 5.63
CA LEU A 38 7.57 -5.26 6.41
C LEU A 38 8.74 -6.24 6.59
N PRO A 39 9.93 -5.74 6.98
CA PRO A 39 11.06 -6.60 7.31
C PRO A 39 10.69 -7.66 8.36
N LEU A 40 11.33 -8.83 8.26
CA LEU A 40 11.06 -9.97 9.13
C LEU A 40 11.22 -9.60 10.61
N GLN A 41 10.34 -10.13 11.47
CA GLN A 41 10.34 -9.92 12.92
C GLN A 41 10.15 -8.46 13.34
N THR A 42 9.46 -7.63 12.55
CA THR A 42 9.14 -6.25 12.92
C THR A 42 7.63 -6.06 13.12
N ILE A 43 7.26 -5.03 13.89
CA ILE A 43 5.87 -4.64 14.14
C ILE A 43 5.69 -3.20 13.62
N GLY A 44 4.51 -2.88 13.07
CA GLY A 44 4.18 -1.58 12.45
C GLY A 44 3.38 -1.79 11.16
N PRO A 45 3.09 -0.75 10.35
CA PRO A 45 3.28 0.70 10.59
C PRO A 45 2.39 1.27 11.70
N GLU A 46 2.88 2.28 12.41
CA GLU A 46 2.00 3.23 13.12
C GLU A 46 1.68 4.45 12.24
N ALA A 47 2.63 4.88 11.42
CA ALA A 47 2.50 6.01 10.50
C ALA A 47 3.29 5.76 9.20
N SER A 48 2.80 6.36 8.11
CA SER A 48 3.45 6.32 6.80
C SER A 48 3.47 7.67 6.11
N ALA A 49 4.58 8.00 5.46
CA ALA A 49 4.74 9.24 4.70
C ALA A 49 5.16 8.97 3.25
N PHE A 50 4.93 9.96 2.38
CA PHE A 50 5.35 9.96 0.98
C PHE A 50 6.14 11.24 0.70
N ASP A 51 7.23 11.11 -0.04
CA ASP A 51 8.02 12.28 -0.41
C ASP A 51 7.32 13.07 -1.53
N ARG A 52 7.74 14.33 -1.74
CA ARG A 52 7.15 15.23 -2.75
C ARG A 52 7.29 14.73 -4.19
N LYS A 53 8.17 13.77 -4.45
CA LYS A 53 8.37 13.15 -5.76
C LYS A 53 7.50 11.90 -5.95
N GLY A 54 6.61 11.60 -4.99
CA GLY A 54 5.76 10.41 -4.99
C GLY A 54 6.49 9.13 -4.57
N GLY A 55 7.69 9.25 -4.01
CA GLY A 55 8.42 8.11 -3.46
C GLY A 55 7.86 7.66 -2.11
N GLY A 56 8.15 6.40 -1.76
CA GLY A 56 7.63 5.74 -0.57
C GLY A 56 6.70 4.56 -0.89
N PRO A 57 5.88 4.10 0.07
CA PRO A 57 5.76 4.66 1.41
C PRO A 57 7.04 4.53 2.25
N TYR A 58 7.26 5.51 3.12
CA TYR A 58 8.20 5.46 4.23
C TYR A 58 7.41 5.16 5.49
N THR A 59 7.87 4.23 6.33
CA THR A 59 7.14 3.84 7.55
C THR A 59 8.08 3.59 8.71
N GLY A 60 7.62 3.98 9.90
CA GLY A 60 8.25 3.64 11.15
C GLY A 60 7.93 2.19 11.50
N ILE A 61 8.91 1.49 12.07
CA ILE A 61 8.72 0.15 12.62
C ILE A 61 9.22 0.08 14.06
N ALA A 62 8.76 -0.98 14.72
CA ALA A 62 8.85 -1.18 16.16
C ALA A 62 10.26 -1.21 16.74
N ASP A 63 11.25 -1.61 15.94
CA ASP A 63 12.65 -1.67 16.32
C ASP A 63 13.40 -0.32 16.15
N GLY A 64 12.65 0.75 15.88
CA GLY A 64 13.15 2.13 15.85
C GLY A 64 13.67 2.60 14.50
N ARG A 65 13.62 1.74 13.48
CA ARG A 65 13.96 2.09 12.09
C ARG A 65 12.79 2.78 11.39
N ILE A 66 13.14 3.61 10.41
CA ILE A 66 12.26 4.08 9.35
C ILE A 66 12.69 3.33 8.08
N VAL A 67 11.75 2.67 7.41
CA VAL A 67 12.00 1.89 6.21
C VAL A 67 11.26 2.46 5.01
N LYS A 68 11.86 2.37 3.83
CA LYS A 68 11.30 2.84 2.55
C LYS A 68 10.98 1.67 1.64
N TYR A 69 9.77 1.65 1.08
CA TYR A 69 9.41 0.70 0.03
C TYR A 69 10.04 1.08 -1.31
N GLN A 70 10.76 0.14 -1.93
CA GLN A 70 11.52 0.32 -3.17
C GLN A 70 10.91 -0.47 -4.35
N GLY A 71 9.66 -0.88 -4.23
CA GLY A 71 8.95 -1.64 -5.27
C GLY A 71 8.95 -3.16 -5.04
N PRO A 72 8.20 -3.90 -5.86
CA PRO A 72 7.84 -5.30 -5.58
C PRO A 72 9.00 -6.29 -5.62
N ARG A 73 10.10 -5.95 -6.30
CA ARG A 73 11.31 -6.80 -6.37
C ARG A 73 12.21 -6.65 -5.15
N VAL A 74 12.15 -5.50 -4.47
CA VAL A 74 13.08 -5.14 -3.39
C VAL A 74 12.37 -5.14 -2.03
N GLY A 75 11.12 -4.70 -1.98
CA GLY A 75 10.38 -4.55 -0.72
C GLY A 75 10.86 -3.33 0.07
N PHE A 76 10.82 -3.45 1.40
CA PHE A 76 11.29 -2.39 2.30
C PHE A 76 12.80 -2.46 2.53
N THR A 77 13.43 -1.29 2.57
CA THR A 77 14.86 -1.10 2.87
C THR A 77 15.03 -0.09 4.00
N ASP A 78 16.10 -0.23 4.77
CA ASP A 78 16.46 0.73 5.83
C ASP A 78 16.64 2.14 5.22
N PHE A 79 15.95 3.14 5.78
CA PHE A 79 16.06 4.54 5.36
C PHE A 79 16.72 5.40 6.44
N ALA A 80 16.16 5.40 7.65
CA ALA A 80 16.65 6.20 8.76
C ALA A 80 16.41 5.51 10.10
N VAL A 81 16.90 6.11 11.17
CA VAL A 81 16.84 5.56 12.53
C VAL A 81 16.52 6.68 13.49
N THR A 82 15.74 6.41 14.54
CA THR A 82 15.30 7.43 15.50
C THR A 82 16.22 7.59 16.71
N SER A 83 17.13 6.63 16.94
CA SER A 83 18.11 6.69 18.03
C SER A 83 19.55 6.59 17.50
N PRO A 84 20.44 7.55 17.84
CA PRO A 84 21.81 7.59 17.32
C PRO A 84 22.69 6.48 17.89
N ASN A 85 22.45 6.04 19.13
CA ASN A 85 23.28 5.05 19.83
C ASN A 85 22.79 3.60 19.64
N ARG A 86 21.86 3.38 18.70
CA ARG A 86 21.36 2.03 18.42
C ARG A 86 22.41 1.20 17.67
N THR A 87 22.40 -0.11 17.87
CA THR A 87 23.15 -1.05 17.03
C THR A 87 22.22 -2.10 16.45
N LYS A 88 22.54 -2.61 15.25
CA LYS A 88 21.73 -3.64 14.58
C LYS A 88 21.54 -4.88 15.45
N ALA A 89 22.63 -5.41 16.02
CA ALA A 89 22.59 -6.59 16.90
C ALA A 89 21.72 -6.40 18.15
N ARG A 90 21.58 -5.15 18.63
CA ARG A 90 20.78 -4.85 19.81
C ARG A 90 19.31 -4.62 19.47
N CYS A 91 19.01 -4.04 18.31
CA CYS A 91 17.68 -3.50 18.01
C CYS A 91 16.94 -4.21 16.89
N ASP A 92 17.59 -4.57 15.79
CA ASP A 92 16.90 -5.06 14.59
C ASP A 92 16.09 -6.32 14.91
N GLY A 93 14.78 -6.28 14.62
CA GLY A 93 13.84 -7.38 14.93
C GLY A 93 13.45 -7.53 16.41
N LYS A 94 13.91 -6.63 17.29
CA LYS A 94 13.56 -6.65 18.73
C LYS A 94 12.55 -5.54 19.04
N ASN A 95 11.33 -5.96 19.34
CA ASN A 95 10.18 -5.06 19.46
C ASN A 95 9.74 -4.81 20.92
N GLY A 96 10.57 -5.20 21.89
CA GLY A 96 10.25 -5.09 23.31
C GLY A 96 10.11 -3.62 23.75
N PRO A 97 9.07 -3.27 24.54
CA PRO A 97 8.87 -1.90 25.03
C PRO A 97 10.07 -1.36 25.80
N GLU A 98 10.80 -2.22 26.51
CA GLU A 98 12.02 -1.90 27.25
C GLU A 98 13.17 -1.41 26.37
N LEU A 99 13.17 -1.79 25.09
CA LEU A 99 14.19 -1.37 24.13
C LEU A 99 13.86 -0.04 23.46
N GLN A 100 12.63 0.47 23.56
CA GLN A 100 12.23 1.70 22.86
C GLN A 100 13.04 2.92 23.28
N GLN A 101 13.46 3.00 24.54
CA GLN A 101 14.34 4.07 25.04
C GLN A 101 15.74 4.05 24.37
N ILE A 102 16.19 2.87 23.92
CA ILE A 102 17.53 2.67 23.34
C ILE A 102 17.47 2.67 21.81
N CYS A 103 16.52 1.91 21.25
CA CYS A 103 16.38 1.67 19.82
C CYS A 103 15.52 2.73 19.14
N GLY A 104 14.66 3.39 19.91
CA GLY A 104 13.63 4.32 19.42
C GLY A 104 12.33 3.60 19.03
N ARG A 105 11.26 4.37 18.89
CA ARG A 105 9.95 3.91 18.37
C ARG A 105 9.26 5.07 17.66
N PRO A 106 9.39 5.21 16.32
CA PRO A 106 8.68 6.23 15.57
C PRO A 106 7.17 5.98 15.57
N PHE A 107 6.39 6.92 16.12
CA PHE A 107 4.91 6.90 16.09
C PHE A 107 4.31 7.82 15.03
N GLY A 108 5.05 8.81 14.55
CA GLY A 108 4.63 9.76 13.51
C GLY A 108 5.77 10.02 12.53
N LEU A 109 5.42 10.34 11.29
CA LEU A 109 6.34 10.63 10.19
C LEU A 109 5.72 11.66 9.26
N GLU A 110 6.47 12.71 8.92
CA GLU A 110 6.05 13.73 7.96
C GLU A 110 7.28 14.32 7.29
N PHE A 111 7.22 14.49 5.97
CA PHE A 111 8.24 15.25 5.26
C PHE A 111 8.04 16.74 5.49
N TYR A 112 9.07 17.44 5.95
CA TYR A 112 9.06 18.89 5.95
C TYR A 112 9.02 19.41 4.51
N TYR A 113 7.85 19.92 4.09
CA TYR A 113 7.57 20.24 2.69
C TYR A 113 8.61 21.18 2.05
N ARG A 114 9.21 22.10 2.81
CA ARG A 114 10.14 23.08 2.27
C ARG A 114 11.49 22.47 1.87
N THR A 115 12.06 21.62 2.71
CA THR A 115 13.40 21.03 2.46
C THR A 115 13.31 19.63 1.87
N GLY A 116 12.24 18.90 2.16
CA GLY A 116 12.10 17.49 1.82
C GLY A 116 12.78 16.55 2.82
N ASP A 117 13.17 17.05 4.00
CA ASP A 117 13.68 16.21 5.08
C ASP A 117 12.52 15.45 5.73
N LEU A 118 12.76 14.19 6.09
CA LEU A 118 11.82 13.36 6.86
C LEU A 118 12.09 13.48 8.36
#